data_AF-A0A2E5T1B4-F1
#
_entry.id   AF-A0A2E5T1B4-F1
#
_cell.length_a   1.000
_cell.length_b   1.000
_cell.length_c   1.000
_cell.angle_alpha   90.00
_cell.angle_beta   90.00
_cell.angle_gamma   90.00
#
_symmetry.space_group_name_H-M   'P 1'
#
loop_
_entity.id
_entity.type
_entity.pdbx_description
1 polymer ?
#
loop_
_entity_poly.entity_id
_entity_poly.type
_entity_poly.pdbx_seq_one_letter_code
_entity_poly.pdbx_strand_id
1 'polypeptide(L)' 'PTTYDIPFTETILVEKPNPGHPYGVKGVGEVPITPPLAAIANAIYDAVGVRPRELPATPKRVHKLIKEK' A
#
# COMPACT_ATOMS: atom_id res chain seq x y z
N PRO A 1 12.31 -2.62 -7.55
CA PRO A 1 12.66 -3.34 -6.31
C PRO A 1 13.36 -4.66 -6.64
N THR A 2 14.47 -4.90 -5.96
CA THR A 2 15.18 -6.17 -5.87
C THR A 2 14.64 -6.96 -4.68
N THR A 3 15.12 -8.20 -4.48
CA THR A 3 14.73 -9.02 -3.31
C THR A 3 15.05 -8.35 -1.97
N TYR A 4 16.05 -7.45 -1.92
CA TYR A 4 16.41 -6.71 -0.71
C TYR A 4 15.49 -5.53 -0.39
N ASP A 5 14.70 -5.05 -1.36
CA ASP A 5 13.84 -3.86 -1.19
C ASP A 5 12.44 -4.20 -0.68
N ILE A 6 12.04 -5.48 -0.70
CA ILE A 6 10.70 -5.92 -0.34
C ILE A 6 10.62 -6.18 1.17
N PRO A 7 9.69 -5.54 1.90
CA PRO A 7 9.48 -5.83 3.31
C PRO A 7 8.82 -7.21 3.49
N PHE A 8 9.04 -7.83 4.65
CA PHE A 8 8.27 -9.00 5.04
C PHE A 8 6.78 -8.66 5.02
N THR A 9 6.00 -9.44 4.27
CA THR A 9 4.57 -9.22 4.08
C THR A 9 3.81 -10.44 4.58
N GLU A 10 2.90 -10.22 5.53
CA GLU A 10 1.98 -11.23 6.03
C GLU A 10 0.70 -11.25 5.18
N THR A 11 0.24 -12.45 4.81
CA THR A 11 -1.01 -12.60 4.04
C THR A 11 -2.14 -13.06 4.95
N ILE A 12 -3.22 -12.29 4.99
CA ILE A 12 -4.44 -12.63 5.71
C ILE A 12 -5.52 -12.96 4.69
N LEU A 13 -6.00 -14.21 4.71
CA LEU A 13 -7.12 -14.64 3.87
C LEU A 13 -8.43 -14.27 4.57
N VAL A 14 -9.23 -13.44 3.91
CA VAL A 14 -10.56 -13.04 4.40
C VAL A 14 -11.63 -13.70 3.54
N GLU A 15 -12.32 -14.66 4.13
CA GLU A 15 -13.37 -15.42 3.46
C GLU A 15 -14.73 -14.75 3.67
N LYS A 16 -15.22 -14.09 2.61
CA LYS A 16 -16.60 -13.56 2.56
C LYS A 16 -17.24 -13.99 1.26
N PRO A 17 -18.17 -14.97 1.27
CA PRO A 17 -18.79 -15.49 0.04
C PRO A 17 -19.48 -14.40 -0.79
N ASN A 18 -19.39 -14.50 -2.11
CA ASN A 18 -20.20 -13.73 -3.06
C ASN A 18 -21.55 -14.46 -3.28
N PRO A 19 -22.70 -13.88 -2.90
CA PRO A 19 -24.01 -14.54 -3.09
C PRO A 19 -24.37 -14.76 -4.57
N GLY A 20 -23.74 -14.03 -5.49
CA GLY A 20 -23.98 -14.16 -6.94
C GLY A 20 -23.10 -15.18 -7.66
N HIS A 21 -22.21 -15.91 -6.96
CA HIS A 21 -21.32 -16.89 -7.57
C HIS A 21 -21.61 -18.30 -7.02
N PRO A 22 -21.74 -19.35 -7.86
CA PRO A 22 -22.08 -20.71 -7.41
C PRO A 22 -21.18 -21.27 -6.31
N TYR A 23 -19.92 -20.85 -6.30
CA TYR A 23 -18.90 -21.24 -5.31
C TYR A 23 -18.52 -20.12 -4.33
N GLY A 24 -19.21 -18.98 -4.34
CA GLY A 24 -18.92 -17.86 -3.44
C GLY A 24 -17.58 -17.14 -3.66
N VAL A 25 -16.79 -17.51 -4.68
CA VAL A 25 -15.45 -16.95 -4.91
C VAL A 25 -15.48 -15.51 -5.43
N LYS A 26 -14.34 -14.82 -5.26
CA LYS A 26 -14.08 -13.45 -5.71
C LYS A 26 -12.69 -13.37 -6.34
N GLY A 27 -12.50 -12.44 -7.27
CA GLY A 27 -11.19 -12.15 -7.84
C GLY A 27 -10.23 -11.57 -6.80
N VAL A 28 -8.97 -11.98 -6.84
CA VAL A 28 -7.93 -11.57 -5.87
C VAL A 28 -6.64 -11.06 -6.53
N GLY A 29 -6.54 -11.05 -7.87
CA GLY A 29 -5.31 -10.64 -8.55
C GLY A 29 -4.94 -9.16 -8.35
N GLU A 30 -5.93 -8.26 -8.39
CA GLU A 30 -5.71 -6.81 -8.29
C GLU A 30 -5.83 -6.29 -6.85
N VAL A 31 -6.61 -6.97 -6.03
CA VAL A 31 -6.92 -6.57 -4.65
C VAL A 31 -5.67 -6.30 -3.79
N PRO A 32 -4.60 -7.13 -3.81
CA PRO A 32 -3.42 -6.89 -2.98
C PRO A 32 -2.48 -5.82 -3.54
N ILE A 33 -2.54 -5.49 -4.84
CA ILE A 33 -1.63 -4.51 -5.44
C ILE A 33 -2.15 -3.06 -5.34
N THR A 34 -3.46 -2.85 -5.20
CA THR A 34 -4.04 -1.50 -5.09
C THR A 34 -3.73 -0.79 -3.76
N PRO A 35 -3.91 -1.42 -2.57
CA PRO A 35 -3.77 -0.74 -1.27
C PRO A 35 -2.35 -0.26 -0.89
N PRO A 36 -1.24 -0.96 -1.23
CA PRO A 36 0.10 -0.60 -0.75
C PRO A 36 0.51 0.85 -0.97
N LEU A 37 0.14 1.45 -2.11
CA LEU A 37 0.50 2.84 -2.43
C LEU A 37 -0.07 3.83 -1.41
N ALA A 38 -1.35 3.68 -1.06
CA ALA A 38 -2.01 4.54 -0.09
C ALA A 38 -1.55 4.21 1.34
N ALA A 39 -1.35 2.93 1.66
CA ALA A 39 -0.87 2.48 2.97
C ALA A 39 0.50 3.08 3.29
N ILE A 40 1.45 3.03 2.34
CA ILE A 40 2.79 3.61 2.52
C ILE A 40 2.73 5.14 2.65
N ALA A 41 1.90 5.82 1.85
CA ALA A 41 1.75 7.28 1.97
C ALA A 41 1.19 7.70 3.34
N ASN A 42 0.25 6.92 3.90
CA ASN A 42 -0.26 7.14 5.25
C ASN A 42 0.80 6.84 6.32
N ALA A 43 1.61 5.79 6.15
CA ALA A 43 2.70 5.47 7.07
C ALA A 43 3.79 6.56 7.10
N ILE A 44 4.12 7.16 5.94
CA ILE A 44 5.03 8.32 5.89
C ILE A 44 4.44 9.51 6.66
N TYR A 45 3.14 9.78 6.46
CA TYR A 45 2.46 10.84 7.21
C TYR A 45 2.47 10.60 8.72
N ASP A 46 2.20 9.37 9.15
CA ASP A 46 2.25 8.99 10.57
C ASP A 46 3.66 9.15 11.15
N ALA A 47 4.69 8.75 10.42
CA ALA A 47 6.08 8.79 10.88
C ALA A 47 6.69 10.20 10.98
N VAL A 48 6.39 11.09 10.03
CA VAL A 48 7.07 12.41 9.93
C VAL A 48 6.13 13.62 9.83
N GLY A 49 4.82 13.39 9.80
CA GLY A 49 3.80 14.44 9.75
C GLY A 49 3.65 15.14 8.40
N VAL A 50 4.21 14.60 7.31
CA VAL A 50 4.03 15.11 5.93
C VAL A 50 3.42 14.03 5.06
N ARG A 51 2.42 14.37 4.25
CA ARG A 51 1.72 13.39 3.39
C ARG A 51 2.13 13.57 1.92
N PRO A 52 2.82 12.60 1.31
CA PRO A 52 3.04 12.59 -0.13
C PRO A 52 1.69 12.50 -0.86
N ARG A 53 1.39 13.45 -1.75
CA ARG A 53 0.17 13.46 -2.58
C ARG A 53 0.42 13.11 -4.04
N GLU A 54 1.67 12.85 -4.39
CA GLU A 54 2.09 12.47 -5.73
C GLU A 54 3.13 11.36 -5.58
N LEU A 55 3.00 10.31 -6.39
CA LEU A 55 3.86 9.13 -6.39
C LEU A 55 4.82 9.17 -7.59
N PRO A 56 5.98 8.49 -7.52
CA PRO A 56 6.49 7.71 -6.40
C PRO A 56 7.01 8.57 -5.23
N ALA A 57 6.81 8.11 -4.00
CA ALA A 57 7.32 8.74 -2.77
C ALA A 57 8.82 8.44 -2.59
N THR A 58 9.66 8.94 -3.51
CA THR A 58 11.11 8.70 -3.47
C THR A 58 11.78 9.40 -2.29
N PRO A 59 12.95 8.93 -1.82
CA PRO A 59 13.67 9.56 -0.72
C PRO A 59 13.90 11.06 -0.92
N LYS A 60 14.26 11.49 -2.14
CA LYS A 60 14.45 12.91 -2.48
C LYS A 60 13.17 13.73 -2.30
N ARG A 61 12.02 13.20 -2.72
CA ARG A 61 10.73 13.89 -2.62
C ARG A 61 10.23 13.96 -1.18
N VAL A 62 10.35 12.86 -0.44
CA VAL A 62 10.01 12.82 1.00
C VAL A 62 10.92 13.75 1.79
N HIS A 63 12.24 13.74 1.52
CA HIS A 63 13.18 14.66 2.18
C HIS A 63 12.84 16.13 1.93
N LYS A 64 12.49 16.48 0.69
CA LYS A 64 12.03 17.83 0.35
C LYS A 64 10.77 18.21 1.13
N LEU A 65 9.76 17.34 1.17
CA LEU A 65 8.53 17.59 1.95
C LEU A 65 8.81 17.80 3.43
N ILE A 66 9.75 17.05 4.01
CA ILE A 66 10.16 17.22 5.42
C ILE A 66 10.86 18.57 5.64
N LYS A 67 11.65 19.05 4.66
CA LYS A 67 12.34 20.35 4.75
C LYS A 67 11.43 21.56 4.55
N GLU A 68 10.34 21.40 3.81
CA GLU A 68 9.33 22.44 3.55
C GLU A 68 8.21 22.48 4.57
N LYS A 69 8.18 21.53 5.51
CA LYS A 69 7.29 21.50 6.68
C LYS A 69 7.69 22.58 7.68
#